data_AF-D0WIX3-F1
#
_entry.id   AF-D0WIX3-F1
#
_cell.length_a   1.000
_cell.length_b   1.000
_cell.length_c   1.000
_cell.angle_alpha   90.00
_cell.angle_beta   90.00
_cell.angle_gamma   90.00
#
_symmetry.space_group_name_H-M   'P 1'
#
loop_
_entity.id
_entity.type
_entity.pdbx_description
1 polymer ?
#
loop_
_entity_poly.entity_id
_entity_poly.type
_entity_poly.pdbx_seq_one_letter_code
_entity_poly.pdbx_strand_id
1 'polypeptide(L)'
;MIRIANIHFINHPVLGDLELNFEKRNGETADTILIAGENGTGKSTILNSLFEIVSYKAEFEADVEFEKNGMHFTLNYRNKQLADRESLYVNDESGMSELIITPFFHQKYPTTGIFSDVDINFHSHDISSVTSSVLDEKNASRRSSKDLPTEINQLIIDIQALDDAEVAQAVQANPDSIAGQLKVSKRMSRFTSAFDRMFDDLKYSRINNVNGKKTILFKKNGIEVPIENLSSGEKQIIYRGSFLLRDINSLNGAFVFIDEPEISLHPNWQKRVMDYYKNIFTNENGKQTSQIFVVTHSPFVIHNESRRNDKVIVLERNEDRAIVSKTKLEYYKCSSVEAIRDAFSIHEFNSSIPTVYLEGRTDEKYFNRTIGVYNLEIPFQFKWIGYLDESGQERNTGKDALNKGFEFLVACKTETKHVCLFDCDANKIRKQTGSIYAKSLRTYSEAKMKKGIENALVLDEIDIDDSFYSTTIKPGAYGDDDSIKTFQKMEFCNYICKMDDASLRKVFIHLREEIDDLKSIFD
;
A
#
# COMPACT_ATOMS: atom_id res chain seq x y z
N MET A 1 -28.99 4.62 8.25
CA MET A 1 -28.00 5.54 8.82
C MET A 1 -28.10 6.87 8.09
N ILE A 2 -27.70 7.98 8.74
CA ILE A 2 -27.50 9.26 8.05
C ILE A 2 -26.12 9.21 7.39
N ARG A 3 -25.99 9.77 6.19
CA ARG A 3 -24.73 9.88 5.44
C ARG A 3 -24.55 11.34 4.99
N ILE A 4 -23.31 11.79 4.84
CA ILE A 4 -23.00 13.06 4.18
C ILE A 4 -22.83 12.76 2.68
N ALA A 5 -23.61 13.43 1.85
CA ALA A 5 -23.60 13.29 0.39
C ALA A 5 -22.69 14.36 -0.25
N ASN A 6 -22.80 15.61 0.20
CA ASN A 6 -21.99 16.72 -0.28
C ASN A 6 -21.65 17.69 0.87
N ILE A 7 -20.51 18.36 0.76
CA ILE A 7 -20.16 19.52 1.57
C ILE A 7 -19.53 20.60 0.71
N HIS A 8 -20.01 21.84 0.88
CA HIS A 8 -19.41 23.05 0.34
C HIS A 8 -18.96 23.92 1.51
N PHE A 9 -17.65 24.08 1.68
CA PHE A 9 -17.06 25.00 2.65
C PHE A 9 -17.27 26.44 2.18
N ILE A 10 -17.40 27.39 3.10
CA ILE A 10 -17.57 28.81 2.77
C ILE A 10 -16.50 29.61 3.48
N ASN A 11 -15.61 30.23 2.71
CA ASN A 11 -14.49 31.04 3.22
C ASN A 11 -13.69 30.36 4.35
N HIS A 12 -13.55 29.02 4.32
CA HIS A 12 -12.88 28.30 5.39
C HIS A 12 -11.39 28.70 5.46
N PRO A 13 -10.82 28.97 6.64
CA PRO A 13 -9.46 29.53 6.77
C PRO A 13 -8.36 28.74 6.05
N VAL A 14 -8.54 27.42 5.93
CA VAL A 14 -7.61 26.50 5.27
C VAL A 14 -8.14 25.98 3.94
N LEU A 15 -9.46 25.79 3.82
CA LEU A 15 -10.08 25.03 2.73
C LEU A 15 -10.72 25.96 1.68
N GLY A 16 -10.83 27.27 1.96
CA GLY A 16 -11.53 28.21 1.09
C GLY A 16 -12.98 27.78 0.85
N ASP A 17 -13.41 27.88 -0.40
CA ASP A 17 -14.75 27.48 -0.86
C ASP A 17 -14.75 26.07 -1.50
N LEU A 18 -13.97 25.15 -0.92
CA LEU A 18 -13.86 23.79 -1.43
C LEU A 18 -15.22 23.07 -1.41
N GLU A 19 -15.58 22.44 -2.53
CA GLU A 19 -16.73 21.54 -2.64
C GLU A 19 -16.28 20.08 -2.78
N LEU A 20 -16.90 19.19 -2.01
CA LEU A 20 -16.62 17.75 -2.02
C LEU A 20 -17.90 16.94 -2.15
N ASN A 21 -18.04 16.25 -3.29
CA ASN A 21 -19.12 15.30 -3.53
C ASN A 21 -18.68 13.86 -3.16
N PHE A 22 -19.39 13.26 -2.19
CA PHE A 22 -19.18 11.91 -1.67
C PHE A 22 -20.07 10.85 -2.33
N GLU A 23 -20.84 11.22 -3.35
CA GLU A 23 -21.67 10.33 -4.13
C GLU A 23 -20.86 9.58 -5.18
N LYS A 24 -21.36 8.39 -5.52
CA LYS A 24 -20.89 7.59 -6.64
C LYS A 24 -21.42 8.15 -7.96
N ARG A 25 -20.89 7.64 -9.09
CA ARG A 25 -21.35 8.00 -10.43
C ARG A 25 -22.84 7.71 -10.68
N ASN A 26 -23.44 6.80 -9.91
CA ASN A 26 -24.87 6.47 -9.98
C ASN A 26 -25.75 7.35 -9.08
N GLY A 27 -25.19 8.38 -8.43
CA GLY A 27 -25.93 9.29 -7.53
C GLY A 27 -26.22 8.71 -6.14
N GLU A 28 -25.63 7.58 -5.77
CA GLU A 28 -25.79 7.02 -4.43
C GLU A 28 -24.62 7.42 -3.54
N THR A 29 -24.89 7.88 -2.32
CA THR A 29 -23.85 8.26 -1.35
C THR A 29 -22.96 7.06 -0.99
N ALA A 30 -21.64 7.26 -1.03
CA ALA A 30 -20.68 6.21 -0.71
C ALA A 30 -20.66 5.92 0.80
N ASP A 31 -20.48 4.64 1.16
CA ASP A 31 -20.34 4.23 2.56
C ASP A 31 -18.88 4.41 3.04
N THR A 32 -17.90 4.35 2.13
CA THR A 32 -16.50 4.61 2.46
C THR A 32 -15.92 5.65 1.52
N ILE A 33 -15.34 6.70 2.09
CA ILE A 33 -14.68 7.80 1.40
C ILE A 33 -13.20 7.76 1.76
N LEU A 34 -12.34 7.67 0.76
CA LEU A 34 -10.89 7.73 0.88
C LEU A 34 -10.42 9.07 0.28
N ILE A 35 -9.80 9.92 1.08
CA ILE A 35 -9.28 11.22 0.64
C ILE A 35 -7.76 11.14 0.61
N ALA A 36 -7.20 11.43 -0.55
CA ALA A 36 -5.76 11.41 -0.79
C ALA A 36 -5.30 12.70 -1.47
N GLY A 37 -4.00 12.88 -1.58
CA GLY A 37 -3.40 14.09 -2.17
C GLY A 37 -2.11 14.48 -1.46
N GLU A 38 -1.40 15.44 -2.02
CA GLU A 38 -0.08 15.88 -1.54
C GLU A 38 -0.09 16.38 -0.08
N ASN A 39 1.09 16.46 0.53
CA ASN A 39 1.24 17.06 1.86
C ASN A 39 0.74 18.52 1.84
N GLY A 40 -0.03 18.92 2.86
CA GLY A 40 -0.52 20.29 2.97
C GLY A 40 -1.72 20.65 2.07
N THR A 41 -2.40 19.66 1.48
CA THR A 41 -3.67 19.82 0.73
C THR A 41 -4.92 19.87 1.62
N GLY A 42 -4.78 19.93 2.95
CA GLY A 42 -5.91 20.08 3.87
C GLY A 42 -6.67 18.79 4.21
N LYS A 43 -6.14 17.60 3.87
CA LYS A 43 -6.77 16.29 4.16
C LYS A 43 -7.24 16.12 5.61
N SER A 44 -6.32 16.22 6.58
CA SER A 44 -6.69 16.11 8.00
C SER A 44 -7.62 17.25 8.42
N THR A 45 -7.52 18.44 7.82
CA THR A 45 -8.47 19.54 8.07
C THR A 45 -9.89 19.16 7.64
N ILE A 46 -10.07 18.60 6.44
CA ILE A 46 -11.39 18.10 5.99
C ILE A 46 -11.92 17.05 6.96
N LEU A 47 -11.07 16.09 7.36
CA LEU A 47 -11.47 15.04 8.29
C LEU A 47 -11.91 15.60 9.65
N ASN A 48 -11.18 16.59 10.19
CA ASN A 48 -11.52 17.30 11.42
C ASN A 48 -12.82 18.10 11.27
N SER A 49 -12.98 18.87 10.20
CA SER A 49 -14.18 19.66 9.93
C SER A 49 -15.44 18.79 9.84
N LEU A 50 -15.37 17.65 9.14
CA LEU A 50 -16.49 16.72 9.09
C LEU A 50 -16.83 16.15 10.47
N PHE A 51 -15.83 15.83 11.28
CA PHE A 51 -16.04 15.38 12.66
C PHE A 51 -16.66 16.46 13.55
N GLU A 52 -16.23 17.72 13.40
CA GLU A 52 -16.79 18.86 14.12
C GLU A 52 -18.28 19.07 13.78
N ILE A 53 -18.67 18.93 12.51
CA ILE A 53 -20.08 18.97 12.09
C ILE A 53 -20.91 17.90 12.81
N VAL A 54 -20.50 16.63 12.73
CA VAL A 54 -21.27 15.50 13.30
C VAL A 54 -21.13 15.33 14.81
N SER A 55 -20.26 16.13 15.44
CA SER A 55 -20.13 16.21 16.90
C SER A 55 -20.69 17.51 17.48
N TYR A 56 -21.31 18.34 16.63
CA TYR A 56 -21.94 19.63 16.99
C TYR A 56 -20.95 20.67 17.53
N LYS A 57 -19.72 20.64 17.02
CA LYS A 57 -18.59 21.49 17.44
C LYS A 57 -18.02 22.33 16.31
N ALA A 58 -18.68 22.39 15.15
CA ALA A 58 -18.22 23.21 14.04
C ALA A 58 -18.20 24.70 14.41
N GLU A 59 -17.15 25.39 13.97
CA GLU A 59 -16.95 26.84 14.14
C GLU A 59 -16.74 27.54 12.79
N PHE A 60 -17.21 26.93 11.70
CA PHE A 60 -17.03 27.43 10.34
C PHE A 60 -18.33 27.35 9.54
N GLU A 61 -18.43 28.16 8.49
CA GLU A 61 -19.57 28.16 7.58
C GLU A 61 -19.43 27.07 6.51
N ALA A 62 -20.53 26.38 6.24
CA ALA A 62 -20.62 25.34 5.23
C ALA A 62 -22.07 25.06 4.83
N ASP A 63 -22.25 24.50 3.64
CA ASP A 63 -23.49 23.84 3.23
C ASP A 63 -23.25 22.34 3.20
N VAL A 64 -24.04 21.59 3.96
CA VAL A 64 -23.86 20.14 4.10
C VAL A 64 -25.15 19.44 3.67
N GLU A 65 -25.04 18.65 2.63
CA GLU A 65 -26.13 17.78 2.16
C GLU A 65 -26.00 16.42 2.81
N PHE A 66 -27.06 15.99 3.49
CA PHE A 66 -27.16 14.70 4.12
C PHE A 66 -28.17 13.81 3.40
N GLU A 67 -27.92 12.51 3.42
CA GLU A 67 -28.84 11.49 2.95
C GLU A 67 -29.33 10.62 4.11
N LYS A 68 -30.65 10.42 4.21
CA LYS A 68 -31.27 9.48 5.16
C LYS A 68 -32.38 8.71 4.46
N ASN A 69 -32.21 7.39 4.36
CA ASN A 69 -33.17 6.49 3.72
C ASN A 69 -33.50 6.89 2.26
N GLY A 70 -32.50 7.32 1.49
CA GLY A 70 -32.66 7.76 0.10
C GLY A 70 -33.24 9.16 -0.09
N MET A 71 -33.58 9.87 1.00
CA MET A 71 -34.00 11.28 0.94
C MET A 71 -32.83 12.18 1.31
N HIS A 72 -32.62 13.22 0.51
CA HIS A 72 -31.62 14.25 0.76
C HIS A 72 -32.23 15.42 1.53
N PHE A 73 -31.43 16.04 2.40
CA PHE A 73 -31.77 17.28 3.08
C PHE A 73 -30.51 18.11 3.33
N THR A 74 -30.62 19.41 3.20
CA THR A 74 -29.50 20.35 3.35
C THR A 74 -29.53 21.05 4.70
N LEU A 75 -28.36 21.17 5.33
CA LEU A 75 -28.13 22.01 6.50
C LEU A 75 -27.12 23.11 6.15
N ASN A 76 -27.54 24.37 6.31
CA ASN A 76 -26.72 25.56 6.03
C ASN A 76 -26.18 26.14 7.35
N TYR A 77 -24.87 26.03 7.55
CA TYR A 77 -24.15 26.54 8.71
C TYR A 77 -23.67 27.97 8.41
N ARG A 78 -24.13 28.95 9.19
CA ARG A 78 -23.82 30.37 9.02
C ARG A 78 -23.56 31.04 10.35
N ASN A 79 -22.54 31.89 10.39
CA ASN A 79 -22.29 32.73 11.54
C ASN A 79 -23.33 33.84 11.60
N LYS A 80 -23.90 34.03 12.78
CA LYS A 80 -24.76 35.18 13.07
C LYS A 80 -24.16 35.95 14.24
N GLN A 81 -24.07 37.25 14.07
CA GLN A 81 -23.68 38.14 15.15
C GLN A 81 -24.90 38.40 16.03
N LEU A 82 -24.88 37.89 17.26
CA LEU A 82 -25.85 38.26 18.29
C LEU A 82 -25.11 38.95 19.42
N ALA A 83 -25.37 40.26 19.57
CA ALA A 83 -24.62 41.12 20.48
C ALA A 83 -23.10 41.04 20.23
N ASP A 84 -22.29 40.86 21.27
CA ASP A 84 -20.82 40.82 21.21
C ASP A 84 -20.24 39.42 20.95
N ARG A 85 -21.05 38.43 20.58
CA ARG A 85 -20.59 37.07 20.28
C ARG A 85 -21.04 36.63 18.90
N GLU A 86 -20.09 36.09 18.15
CA GLU A 86 -20.38 35.34 16.93
C GLU A 86 -20.79 33.91 17.32
N SER A 87 -21.84 33.38 16.70
CA SER A 87 -22.29 32.03 16.97
C SER A 87 -22.78 31.36 15.69
N LEU A 88 -22.51 30.07 15.56
CA LEU A 88 -22.87 29.30 14.38
C LEU A 88 -24.32 28.81 14.48
N TYR A 89 -25.14 29.26 13.55
CA TYR A 89 -26.52 28.82 13.36
C TYR A 89 -26.61 27.80 12.23
N VAL A 90 -27.47 26.81 12.41
CA VAL A 90 -27.81 25.82 11.40
C VAL A 90 -29.22 26.09 10.91
N ASN A 91 -29.37 26.26 9.60
CA ASN A 91 -30.66 26.44 8.96
C ASN A 91 -31.01 25.20 8.15
N ASP A 92 -32.29 24.81 8.10
CA ASP A 92 -32.76 23.72 7.25
C ASP A 92 -33.85 24.17 6.27
N GLU A 93 -34.19 23.29 5.33
CA GLU A 93 -35.18 23.55 4.28
C GLU A 93 -36.62 23.76 4.81
N SER A 94 -36.90 23.39 6.06
CA SER A 94 -38.20 23.63 6.69
C SER A 94 -38.33 25.04 7.28
N GLY A 95 -37.28 25.86 7.19
CA GLY A 95 -37.22 27.20 7.77
C GLY A 95 -36.76 27.21 9.24
N MET A 96 -36.25 26.10 9.77
CA MET A 96 -35.62 26.07 11.09
C MET A 96 -34.31 26.87 11.06
N SER A 97 -34.00 27.58 12.14
CA SER A 97 -32.74 28.30 12.35
C SER A 97 -32.35 28.24 13.82
N GLU A 98 -31.47 27.33 14.19
CA GLU A 98 -31.10 27.06 15.59
C GLU A 98 -29.58 27.13 15.79
N LEU A 99 -29.15 27.39 17.02
CA LEU A 99 -27.73 27.24 17.39
C LEU A 99 -27.34 25.76 17.32
N ILE A 100 -26.13 25.48 16.81
CA ILE A 100 -25.62 24.11 16.64
C ILE A 100 -25.62 23.29 17.93
N ILE A 101 -25.43 23.95 19.08
CA ILE A 101 -25.34 23.32 20.42
C ILE A 101 -26.70 22.98 21.06
N THR A 102 -27.82 23.30 20.41
CA THR A 102 -29.13 23.17 21.03
C THR A 102 -29.56 21.71 21.13
N PRO A 103 -30.17 21.29 22.27
CA PRO A 103 -30.72 19.93 22.39
C PRO A 103 -31.78 19.60 21.33
N PHE A 104 -32.55 20.61 20.89
CA PHE A 104 -33.53 20.45 19.83
C PHE A 104 -32.88 20.06 18.51
N PHE A 105 -31.79 20.73 18.11
CA PHE A 105 -31.06 20.39 16.89
C PHE A 105 -30.48 18.96 16.96
N HIS A 106 -29.84 18.60 18.08
CA HIS A 106 -29.28 17.26 18.29
C HIS A 106 -30.36 16.16 18.23
N GLN A 107 -31.56 16.44 18.73
CA GLN A 107 -32.69 15.49 18.68
C GLN A 107 -33.28 15.36 17.27
N LYS A 108 -33.37 16.47 16.52
CA LYS A 108 -33.89 16.47 15.14
C LYS A 108 -32.92 15.76 14.18
N TYR A 109 -31.63 16.00 14.34
CA TYR A 109 -30.57 15.46 13.49
C TYR A 109 -29.51 14.70 14.30
N PRO A 110 -29.84 13.49 14.81
CA PRO A 110 -28.93 12.73 15.68
C PRO A 110 -27.77 12.15 14.87
N THR A 111 -26.59 12.68 15.12
CA THR A 111 -25.31 12.25 14.56
C THR A 111 -24.31 11.96 15.68
N THR A 112 -23.38 11.03 15.43
CA THR A 112 -22.27 10.70 16.31
C THR A 112 -21.02 10.41 15.48
N GLY A 113 -19.85 10.78 16.00
CA GLY A 113 -18.57 10.61 15.32
C GLY A 113 -17.57 9.80 16.15
N ILE A 114 -16.80 8.93 15.50
CA ILE A 114 -15.64 8.24 16.08
C ILE A 114 -14.41 8.67 15.31
N PHE A 115 -13.47 9.35 15.96
CA PHE A 115 -12.25 9.84 15.31
C PHE A 115 -11.03 9.09 15.83
N SER A 116 -10.33 8.38 14.93
CA SER A 116 -9.05 7.75 15.20
C SER A 116 -7.93 8.60 14.61
N ASP A 117 -7.18 9.23 15.49
CA ASP A 117 -6.06 10.13 15.20
C ASP A 117 -4.79 9.38 14.74
N VAL A 118 -3.82 10.15 14.24
CA VAL A 118 -2.48 9.71 13.84
C VAL A 118 -1.60 9.42 15.06
N ASP A 119 -1.71 10.27 16.08
CA ASP A 119 -0.83 10.28 17.25
C ASP A 119 -1.11 9.09 18.18
N ILE A 120 -0.43 7.98 17.94
CA ILE A 120 -0.41 6.84 18.86
C ILE A 120 0.97 6.79 19.50
N ASN A 121 1.06 7.27 20.74
CA ASN A 121 2.13 6.84 21.62
C ASN A 121 2.02 5.31 21.75
N PHE A 122 3.10 4.54 21.60
CA PHE A 122 3.06 3.08 21.77
C PHE A 122 3.42 2.62 23.19
N HIS A 123 3.67 3.57 24.09
CA HIS A 123 3.92 3.32 25.50
C HIS A 123 2.62 3.45 26.29
N SER A 124 2.32 2.42 27.08
CA SER A 124 1.23 2.42 28.06
C SER A 124 1.79 2.56 29.48
N HIS A 125 1.01 3.13 30.37
CA HIS A 125 1.27 3.05 31.81
C HIS A 125 1.00 1.63 32.33
N ASP A 126 1.68 1.26 33.42
CA ASP A 126 1.41 -0.01 34.09
C ASP A 126 0.00 -0.02 34.69
N ILE A 127 -0.71 -1.13 34.51
CA ILE A 127 -2.05 -1.32 35.06
C ILE A 127 -1.99 -2.42 36.12
N SER A 128 -2.57 -2.17 37.30
CA SER A 128 -2.60 -3.12 38.42
C SER A 128 -4.01 -3.54 38.83
N SER A 129 -5.05 -2.86 38.33
CA SER A 129 -6.44 -3.06 38.74
C SER A 129 -7.37 -3.39 37.58
N VAL A 130 -8.55 -3.92 37.93
CA VAL A 130 -9.72 -4.03 37.04
C VAL A 130 -10.65 -2.87 37.38
N THR A 131 -11.21 -2.21 36.37
CA THR A 131 -12.21 -1.14 36.54
C THR A 131 -13.58 -1.59 36.03
N SER A 132 -14.58 -0.72 36.14
CA SER A 132 -15.98 -1.01 35.78
C SER A 132 -16.32 -0.65 34.34
N SER A 133 -15.35 -0.70 33.41
CA SER A 133 -15.61 -0.34 32.01
C SER A 133 -16.57 -1.33 31.36
N VAL A 134 -17.63 -0.82 30.72
CA VAL A 134 -18.61 -1.63 29.99
C VAL A 134 -18.59 -1.26 28.51
N LEU A 135 -18.66 -2.27 27.65
CA LEU A 135 -18.80 -2.07 26.20
C LEU A 135 -20.18 -1.51 25.86
N ASP A 136 -20.23 -0.67 24.83
CA ASP A 136 -21.49 -0.18 24.26
C ASP A 136 -22.35 0.66 25.25
N GLU A 137 -21.73 1.22 26.31
CA GLU A 137 -22.41 2.07 27.31
C GLU A 137 -22.63 3.51 26.79
N LYS A 138 -21.73 3.99 25.94
CA LYS A 138 -21.71 5.39 25.49
C LYS A 138 -22.29 5.56 24.08
N ASN A 139 -23.13 6.57 23.92
CA ASN A 139 -23.74 7.01 22.65
C ASN A 139 -23.32 8.44 22.28
N ALA A 140 -22.03 8.76 22.45
CA ALA A 140 -21.50 10.10 22.25
C ALA A 140 -20.28 10.08 21.33
N SER A 141 -20.09 11.19 20.60
CA SER A 141 -18.91 11.38 19.75
C SER A 141 -17.63 11.32 20.57
N ARG A 142 -16.59 10.69 20.01
CA ARG A 142 -15.30 10.48 20.69
C ARG A 142 -14.14 10.56 19.71
N ARG A 143 -12.98 10.95 20.23
CA ARG A 143 -11.70 11.00 19.52
C ARG A 143 -10.65 10.26 20.35
N SER A 144 -9.77 9.52 19.69
CA SER A 144 -8.67 8.83 20.38
C SER A 144 -7.76 9.83 21.08
N SER A 145 -7.34 9.51 22.30
CA SER A 145 -6.44 10.34 23.10
C SER A 145 -4.98 9.94 22.90
N LYS A 146 -4.04 10.73 23.43
CA LYS A 146 -2.61 10.38 23.47
C LYS A 146 -2.28 9.22 24.41
N ASP A 147 -3.19 8.90 25.34
CA ASP A 147 -3.06 7.79 26.30
C ASP A 147 -3.82 6.54 25.84
N LEU A 148 -4.15 6.47 24.54
CA LEU A 148 -4.90 5.36 23.94
C LEU A 148 -4.37 3.98 24.33
N PRO A 149 -3.06 3.68 24.35
CA PRO A 149 -2.57 2.38 24.77
C PRO A 149 -3.01 2.00 26.18
N THR A 150 -2.93 2.93 27.13
CA THR A 150 -3.32 2.69 28.52
C THR A 150 -4.83 2.46 28.61
N GLU A 151 -5.62 3.30 27.93
CA GLU A 151 -7.08 3.13 27.86
C GLU A 151 -7.49 1.77 27.28
N ILE A 152 -6.82 1.33 26.20
CA ILE A 152 -7.11 0.05 25.55
C ILE A 152 -6.62 -1.11 26.40
N ASN A 153 -5.45 -1.01 27.04
CA ASN A 153 -4.98 -2.06 27.93
C ASN A 153 -5.95 -2.25 29.10
N GLN A 154 -6.43 -1.15 29.69
CA GLN A 154 -7.45 -1.20 30.75
C GLN A 154 -8.74 -1.84 30.24
N LEU A 155 -9.19 -1.45 29.04
CA LEU A 155 -10.37 -2.02 28.42
C LEU A 155 -10.25 -3.54 28.21
N ILE A 156 -9.15 -4.02 27.62
CA ILE A 156 -8.92 -5.45 27.39
C ILE A 156 -8.90 -6.22 28.72
N ILE A 157 -8.28 -5.63 29.75
CA ILE A 157 -8.25 -6.17 31.12
C ILE A 157 -9.65 -6.31 31.71
N ASP A 158 -10.46 -5.26 31.61
CA ASP A 158 -11.80 -5.23 32.17
C ASP A 158 -12.71 -6.22 31.45
N ILE A 159 -12.62 -6.30 30.12
CA ILE A 159 -13.38 -7.25 29.31
C ILE A 159 -13.05 -8.69 29.70
N GLN A 160 -11.76 -9.04 29.81
CA GLN A 160 -11.42 -10.42 30.18
C GLN A 160 -11.90 -10.72 31.60
N ALA A 161 -11.74 -9.79 32.55
CA ALA A 161 -12.21 -10.00 33.91
C ALA A 161 -13.74 -10.22 33.98
N LEU A 162 -14.51 -9.47 33.19
CA LEU A 162 -15.97 -9.65 33.08
C LEU A 162 -16.33 -11.00 32.46
N ASP A 163 -15.68 -11.37 31.35
CA ASP A 163 -15.92 -12.66 30.68
C ASP A 163 -15.55 -13.84 31.59
N ASP A 164 -14.41 -13.76 32.30
CA ASP A 164 -13.96 -14.79 33.25
C ASP A 164 -14.95 -14.93 34.42
N ALA A 165 -15.49 -13.81 34.92
CA ALA A 165 -16.49 -13.81 35.98
C ALA A 165 -17.82 -14.44 35.53
N GLU A 166 -18.30 -14.14 34.32
CA GLU A 166 -19.52 -14.74 33.77
C GLU A 166 -19.36 -16.24 33.52
N VAL A 167 -18.20 -16.67 33.04
CA VAL A 167 -17.90 -18.10 32.91
C VAL A 167 -17.93 -18.78 34.27
N ALA A 168 -17.28 -18.19 35.29
CA ALA A 168 -17.29 -18.74 36.64
C ALA A 168 -18.72 -18.84 37.21
N GLN A 169 -19.54 -17.82 37.04
CA GLN A 169 -20.95 -17.83 37.46
C GLN A 169 -21.76 -18.91 36.73
N ALA A 170 -21.58 -19.06 35.41
CA ALA A 170 -22.26 -20.07 34.63
C ALA A 170 -21.90 -21.50 35.07
N VAL A 171 -20.62 -21.75 35.37
CA VAL A 171 -20.15 -23.04 35.93
C VAL A 171 -20.76 -23.29 37.31
N GLN A 172 -20.76 -22.29 38.20
CA GLN A 172 -21.34 -22.43 39.53
C GLN A 172 -22.85 -22.68 39.51
N ALA A 173 -23.58 -22.06 38.58
CA ALA A 173 -25.02 -22.26 38.40
C ALA A 173 -25.36 -23.61 37.77
N ASN A 174 -24.41 -24.25 37.08
CA ASN A 174 -24.61 -25.51 36.35
C ASN A 174 -23.48 -26.53 36.66
N PRO A 175 -23.33 -26.98 37.93
CA PRO A 175 -22.17 -27.75 38.38
C PRO A 175 -22.00 -29.10 37.67
N ASP A 176 -23.10 -29.71 37.21
CA ASP A 176 -23.09 -31.01 36.53
C ASP A 176 -22.91 -30.90 35.00
N SER A 177 -22.87 -29.68 34.46
CA SER A 177 -22.70 -29.46 33.01
C SER A 177 -21.24 -29.53 32.59
N ILE A 178 -20.98 -30.11 31.42
CA ILE A 178 -19.66 -30.09 30.81
C ILE A 178 -19.35 -28.65 30.37
N ALA A 179 -18.16 -28.14 30.69
CA ALA A 179 -17.77 -26.76 30.39
C ALA A 179 -18.00 -26.32 28.93
N GLY A 180 -17.83 -27.24 27.97
CA GLY A 180 -18.07 -26.97 26.54
C GLY A 180 -19.54 -26.81 26.15
N GLN A 181 -20.49 -27.17 27.02
CA GLN A 181 -21.92 -26.99 26.81
C GLN A 181 -22.46 -25.68 27.41
N LEU A 182 -21.64 -24.98 28.21
CA LEU A 182 -22.02 -23.70 28.80
C LEU A 182 -22.03 -22.62 27.72
N LYS A 183 -23.22 -22.05 27.49
CA LYS A 183 -23.39 -20.92 26.58
C LYS A 183 -23.13 -19.62 27.33
N VAL A 184 -21.89 -19.15 27.30
CA VAL A 184 -21.50 -17.85 27.85
C VAL A 184 -21.11 -16.92 26.71
N SER A 185 -21.76 -15.76 26.66
CA SER A 185 -21.41 -14.73 25.68
C SER A 185 -20.07 -14.10 26.06
N LYS A 186 -19.06 -14.25 25.22
CA LYS A 186 -17.72 -13.69 25.45
C LYS A 186 -17.55 -12.39 24.71
N ARG A 187 -17.41 -11.27 25.43
CA ARG A 187 -17.14 -9.95 24.85
C ARG A 187 -15.79 -9.90 24.15
N MET A 188 -14.78 -10.60 24.67
CA MET A 188 -13.44 -10.67 24.09
C MET A 188 -13.43 -11.27 22.68
N SER A 189 -14.44 -12.09 22.33
CA SER A 189 -14.58 -12.68 21.00
C SER A 189 -14.68 -11.61 19.89
N ARG A 190 -15.29 -10.46 20.20
CA ARG A 190 -15.42 -9.31 19.28
C ARG A 190 -14.06 -8.74 18.87
N PHE A 191 -13.14 -8.64 19.82
CA PHE A 191 -11.80 -8.09 19.60
C PHE A 191 -10.90 -9.11 18.92
N THR A 192 -10.85 -10.32 19.48
CA THR A 192 -10.02 -11.41 18.97
C THR A 192 -10.40 -11.82 17.54
N SER A 193 -11.70 -11.92 17.23
CA SER A 193 -12.15 -12.23 15.87
C SER A 193 -11.77 -11.14 14.86
N ALA A 194 -11.68 -9.87 15.29
CA ALA A 194 -11.23 -8.80 14.43
C ALA A 194 -9.71 -8.87 14.20
N PHE A 195 -8.91 -9.08 15.25
CA PHE A 195 -7.46 -9.20 15.15
C PHE A 195 -7.04 -10.41 14.32
N ASP A 196 -7.70 -11.56 14.48
CA ASP A 196 -7.45 -12.79 13.74
C ASP A 196 -7.70 -12.64 12.23
N ARG A 197 -8.48 -11.64 11.79
CA ARG A 197 -8.67 -11.32 10.36
C ARG A 197 -7.51 -10.51 9.78
N MET A 198 -6.76 -9.83 10.64
CA MET A 198 -5.64 -8.98 10.25
C MET A 198 -4.30 -9.72 10.36
N PHE A 199 -4.12 -10.53 11.40
CA PHE A 199 -2.87 -11.23 11.69
C PHE A 199 -2.96 -12.72 11.41
N ASP A 200 -1.98 -13.24 10.68
CA ASP A 200 -1.88 -14.68 10.40
C ASP A 200 -1.13 -15.41 11.54
N ASP A 201 -0.16 -14.76 12.18
CA ASP A 201 0.78 -15.37 13.13
C ASP A 201 0.66 -14.85 14.59
N LEU A 202 -0.24 -13.89 14.84
CA LEU A 202 -0.43 -13.26 16.14
C LEU A 202 -1.87 -13.45 16.65
N LYS A 203 -2.01 -14.03 17.83
CA LYS A 203 -3.34 -14.24 18.47
C LYS A 203 -3.34 -13.75 19.92
N TYR A 204 -4.47 -13.24 20.38
CA TYR A 204 -4.65 -12.99 21.81
C TYR A 204 -4.53 -14.29 22.61
N SER A 205 -3.82 -14.26 23.75
CA SER A 205 -3.66 -15.43 24.62
C SER A 205 -4.48 -15.28 25.91
N ARG A 206 -4.01 -14.42 26.83
CA ARG A 206 -4.62 -14.20 28.15
C ARG A 206 -4.00 -12.98 28.83
N ILE A 207 -4.55 -12.61 29.97
CA ILE A 207 -3.93 -11.69 30.93
C ILE A 207 -3.34 -12.45 32.11
N ASN A 208 -2.10 -12.11 32.47
CA ASN A 208 -1.43 -12.60 33.67
C ASN A 208 -1.19 -11.47 34.68
N ASN A 209 -1.11 -11.80 35.96
CA ASN A 209 -0.60 -10.88 36.97
C ASN A 209 0.89 -11.17 37.21
N VAL A 210 1.76 -10.21 36.92
CA VAL A 210 3.23 -10.31 37.09
C VAL A 210 3.72 -9.10 37.88
N ASN A 211 4.41 -9.31 38.99
CA ASN A 211 4.98 -8.25 39.84
C ASN A 211 3.97 -7.16 40.24
N GLY A 212 2.74 -7.54 40.58
CA GLY A 212 1.67 -6.60 40.95
C GLY A 212 1.05 -5.82 39.78
N LYS A 213 1.38 -6.21 38.54
CA LYS A 213 0.88 -5.60 37.30
C LYS A 213 0.13 -6.62 36.46
N LYS A 214 -0.80 -6.15 35.64
CA LYS A 214 -1.53 -6.94 34.66
C LYS A 214 -0.80 -6.85 33.33
N THR A 215 -0.41 -8.00 32.79
CA THR A 215 0.30 -8.12 31.52
C THR A 215 -0.59 -8.82 30.51
N ILE A 216 -0.87 -8.14 29.39
CA ILE A 216 -1.63 -8.70 28.28
C ILE A 216 -0.68 -9.50 27.39
N LEU A 217 -0.95 -10.79 27.22
CA LEU A 217 -0.12 -11.70 26.44
C LEU A 217 -0.80 -12.05 25.12
N PHE A 218 -0.02 -12.00 24.06
CA PHE A 218 -0.34 -12.55 22.74
C PHE A 218 0.52 -13.78 22.47
N LYS A 219 0.05 -14.68 21.60
CA LYS A 219 0.79 -15.82 21.09
C LYS A 219 1.25 -15.50 19.67
N LYS A 220 2.54 -15.28 19.49
CA LYS A 220 3.19 -15.00 18.20
C LYS A 220 4.02 -16.20 17.76
N ASN A 221 3.68 -16.82 16.63
CA ASN A 221 4.35 -18.03 16.13
C ASN A 221 4.47 -19.14 17.20
N GLY A 222 3.44 -19.28 18.04
CA GLY A 222 3.43 -20.26 19.12
C GLY A 222 4.01 -19.79 20.46
N ILE A 223 4.72 -18.66 20.49
CA ILE A 223 5.43 -18.14 21.66
C ILE A 223 4.60 -17.03 22.33
N GLU A 224 4.53 -17.03 23.66
CA GLU A 224 3.87 -15.96 24.40
C GLU A 224 4.74 -14.70 24.47
N VAL A 225 4.15 -13.57 24.08
CA VAL A 225 4.81 -12.27 23.99
C VAL A 225 3.89 -11.21 24.62
N PRO A 226 4.38 -10.38 25.56
CA PRO A 226 3.64 -9.23 26.07
C PRO A 226 3.29 -8.22 24.98
N ILE A 227 2.15 -7.55 25.09
CA ILE A 227 1.71 -6.52 24.12
C ILE A 227 2.77 -5.42 23.94
N GLU A 228 3.51 -5.10 25.01
CA GLU A 228 4.60 -4.12 25.04
C GLU A 228 5.78 -4.51 24.15
N ASN A 229 5.94 -5.81 23.86
CA ASN A 229 7.02 -6.34 23.02
C ASN A 229 6.59 -6.60 21.57
N LEU A 230 5.35 -6.28 21.20
CA LEU A 230 4.91 -6.32 19.81
C LEU A 230 5.50 -5.17 18.99
N SER A 231 5.55 -5.34 17.67
CA SER A 231 5.97 -4.28 16.74
C SER A 231 4.99 -3.10 16.80
N SER A 232 5.45 -1.91 16.41
CA SER A 232 4.61 -0.71 16.34
C SER A 232 3.39 -0.92 15.46
N GLY A 233 3.55 -1.58 14.31
CA GLY A 233 2.43 -1.91 13.42
C GLY A 233 1.39 -2.83 14.05
N GLU A 234 1.82 -3.87 14.78
CA GLU A 234 0.90 -4.76 15.51
C GLU A 234 0.15 -4.00 16.60
N LYS A 235 0.86 -3.22 17.41
CA LYS A 235 0.27 -2.38 18.47
C LYS A 235 -0.75 -1.41 17.89
N GLN A 236 -0.44 -0.77 16.75
CA GLN A 236 -1.35 0.17 16.10
C GLN A 236 -2.68 -0.48 15.71
N ILE A 237 -2.65 -1.65 15.08
CA ILE A 237 -3.87 -2.39 14.72
C ILE A 237 -4.67 -2.78 15.96
N ILE A 238 -4.00 -3.26 17.01
CA ILE A 238 -4.65 -3.68 18.26
C ILE A 238 -5.29 -2.48 18.96
N TYR A 239 -4.56 -1.38 19.15
CA TYR A 239 -5.05 -0.19 19.86
C TYR A 239 -6.15 0.53 19.08
N ARG A 240 -5.93 0.85 17.80
CA ARG A 240 -6.97 1.51 16.97
C ARG A 240 -8.17 0.60 16.76
N GLY A 241 -7.92 -0.68 16.51
CA GLY A 241 -8.96 -1.70 16.40
C GLY A 241 -9.85 -1.76 17.62
N SER A 242 -9.24 -1.88 18.80
CA SER A 242 -9.96 -1.93 20.07
C SER A 242 -10.73 -0.64 20.34
N PHE A 243 -10.14 0.51 20.01
CA PHE A 243 -10.81 1.80 20.12
C PHE A 243 -12.10 1.80 19.32
N LEU A 244 -12.05 1.46 18.02
CA LEU A 244 -13.21 1.40 17.13
C LEU A 244 -14.22 0.35 17.58
N LEU A 245 -13.73 -0.82 18.05
CA LEU A 245 -14.53 -1.94 18.54
C LEU A 245 -15.11 -1.73 19.92
N ARG A 246 -14.83 -0.66 20.69
CA ARG A 246 -15.36 -0.53 22.06
C ARG A 246 -16.89 -0.34 22.12
N ASP A 247 -17.45 0.46 21.22
CA ASP A 247 -18.83 0.97 21.32
C ASP A 247 -19.63 0.77 20.01
N ILE A 248 -19.28 -0.24 19.22
CA ILE A 248 -19.82 -0.49 17.88
C ILE A 248 -21.33 -0.71 17.83
N ASN A 249 -21.92 -1.35 18.83
CA ASN A 249 -23.34 -1.66 18.80
C ASN A 249 -24.15 -0.41 19.15
N SER A 250 -23.64 0.37 20.10
CA SER A 250 -24.26 1.61 20.57
C SER A 250 -24.09 2.73 19.53
N LEU A 251 -23.00 2.71 18.76
CA LEU A 251 -22.68 3.67 17.70
C LEU A 251 -23.05 3.18 16.29
N ASN A 252 -24.09 2.35 16.16
CA ASN A 252 -24.62 1.96 14.85
C ASN A 252 -25.14 3.20 14.10
N GLY A 253 -24.65 3.42 12.88
CA GLY A 253 -24.93 4.62 12.11
C GLY A 253 -23.99 5.80 12.39
N ALA A 254 -22.94 5.62 13.20
CA ALA A 254 -21.94 6.65 13.43
C ALA A 254 -21.09 6.94 12.18
N PHE A 255 -20.57 8.16 12.13
CA PHE A 255 -19.52 8.57 11.21
C PHE A 255 -18.16 8.18 11.78
N VAL A 256 -17.33 7.52 10.97
CA VAL A 256 -16.02 7.03 11.41
C VAL A 256 -14.95 7.78 10.64
N PHE A 257 -14.01 8.39 11.34
CA PHE A 257 -12.93 9.18 10.80
C PHE A 257 -11.60 8.53 11.16
N ILE A 258 -10.78 8.23 10.16
CA ILE A 258 -9.50 7.51 10.34
C ILE A 258 -8.41 8.32 9.65
N ASP A 259 -7.53 8.91 10.44
CA ASP A 259 -6.38 9.65 9.93
C ASP A 259 -5.16 8.71 9.78
N GLU A 260 -4.52 8.73 8.62
CA GLU A 260 -3.33 7.94 8.23
C GLU A 260 -3.32 6.50 8.79
N PRO A 261 -4.24 5.62 8.35
CA PRO A 261 -4.30 4.21 8.80
C PRO A 261 -3.01 3.42 8.61
N GLU A 262 -2.17 3.81 7.65
CA GLU A 262 -0.96 3.13 7.20
C GLU A 262 0.26 3.30 8.10
N ILE A 263 0.26 4.27 9.01
CA ILE A 263 1.46 4.63 9.76
C ILE A 263 2.01 3.39 10.48
N SER A 264 3.33 3.20 10.45
CA SER A 264 4.00 2.03 11.03
C SER A 264 3.59 0.64 10.47
N LEU A 265 2.71 0.55 9.47
CA LEU A 265 2.28 -0.72 8.90
C LEU A 265 3.17 -1.16 7.73
N HIS A 266 3.47 -2.45 7.66
CA HIS A 266 4.11 -3.06 6.50
C HIS A 266 3.18 -2.95 5.26
N PRO A 267 3.69 -2.78 4.02
CA PRO A 267 2.85 -2.62 2.82
C PRO A 267 1.77 -3.70 2.63
N ASN A 268 2.07 -4.95 2.97
CA ASN A 268 1.09 -6.05 2.92
C ASN A 268 -0.12 -5.80 3.84
N TRP A 269 0.10 -5.18 5.00
CA TRP A 269 -0.97 -4.79 5.92
C TRP A 269 -1.69 -3.54 5.45
N GLN A 270 -0.98 -2.56 4.87
CA GLN A 270 -1.61 -1.37 4.27
C GLN A 270 -2.64 -1.74 3.19
N LYS A 271 -2.36 -2.77 2.38
CA LYS A 271 -3.31 -3.29 1.35
C LYS A 271 -4.61 -3.84 1.94
N ARG A 272 -4.59 -4.37 3.16
CA ARG A 272 -5.72 -5.05 3.83
C ARG A 272 -6.34 -4.24 4.97
N VAL A 273 -5.72 -3.13 5.38
CA VAL A 273 -6.15 -2.36 6.56
C VAL A 273 -7.58 -1.81 6.41
N MET A 274 -7.98 -1.44 5.19
CA MET A 274 -9.34 -0.99 4.92
C MET A 274 -10.36 -2.12 5.03
N ASP A 275 -9.99 -3.35 4.68
CA ASP A 275 -10.88 -4.51 4.88
C ASP A 275 -11.07 -4.76 6.37
N TYR A 276 -10.00 -4.64 7.15
CA TYR A 276 -10.07 -4.71 8.61
C TYR A 276 -11.05 -3.68 9.20
N TYR A 277 -10.90 -2.40 8.86
CA TYR A 277 -11.80 -1.36 9.39
C TYR A 277 -13.24 -1.47 8.89
N LYS A 278 -13.48 -1.80 7.61
CA LYS A 278 -14.84 -2.02 7.10
C LYS A 278 -15.51 -3.21 7.76
N ASN A 279 -14.76 -4.29 7.99
CA ASN A 279 -15.28 -5.49 8.66
C ASN A 279 -15.68 -5.24 10.11
N ILE A 280 -15.04 -4.28 10.79
CA ILE A 280 -15.50 -3.80 12.10
C ILE A 280 -16.93 -3.27 11.93
N PHE A 281 -17.14 -2.30 11.02
CA PHE A 281 -18.44 -1.66 10.80
C PHE A 281 -19.34 -2.39 9.79
N THR A 282 -19.31 -3.71 9.76
CA THR A 282 -20.18 -4.53 8.90
C THR A 282 -20.98 -5.50 9.75
N ASN A 283 -22.30 -5.50 9.59
CA ASN A 283 -23.16 -6.41 10.34
C ASN A 283 -23.18 -7.84 9.74
N GLU A 284 -23.87 -8.76 10.41
CA GLU A 284 -23.98 -10.17 10.01
C GLU A 284 -24.54 -10.38 8.60
N ASN A 285 -25.36 -9.43 8.11
CA ASN A 285 -25.92 -9.45 6.76
C ASN A 285 -24.96 -8.90 5.69
N GLY A 286 -23.71 -8.58 6.06
CA GLY A 286 -22.71 -8.02 5.15
C GLY A 286 -22.95 -6.56 4.79
N LYS A 287 -23.87 -5.85 5.49
CA LYS A 287 -24.17 -4.44 5.25
C LYS A 287 -23.31 -3.56 6.16
N GLN A 288 -22.67 -2.55 5.57
CA GLN A 288 -21.91 -1.56 6.33
C GLN A 288 -22.86 -0.72 7.20
N THR A 289 -22.49 -0.52 8.47
CA THR A 289 -23.32 0.14 9.48
C THR A 289 -22.93 1.59 9.74
N SER A 290 -21.85 2.07 9.13
CA SER A 290 -21.26 3.39 9.36
C SER A 290 -20.73 3.99 8.07
N GLN A 291 -20.78 5.32 7.96
CA GLN A 291 -20.06 6.01 6.89
C GLN A 291 -18.62 6.27 7.36
N ILE A 292 -17.64 5.79 6.59
CA ILE A 292 -16.22 5.84 6.94
C ILE A 292 -15.52 6.87 6.06
N PHE A 293 -14.81 7.82 6.67
CA PHE A 293 -13.92 8.76 6.03
C PHE A 293 -12.50 8.45 6.46
N VAL A 294 -11.62 8.28 5.47
CA VAL A 294 -10.21 8.00 5.71
C VAL A 294 -9.39 8.99 4.94
N VAL A 295 -8.34 9.53 5.56
CA VAL A 295 -7.32 10.26 4.82
C VAL A 295 -6.01 9.50 4.85
N THR A 296 -5.27 9.53 3.75
CA THR A 296 -4.08 8.70 3.57
C THR A 296 -3.11 9.31 2.56
N HIS A 297 -1.83 9.06 2.79
CA HIS A 297 -0.73 9.26 1.85
C HIS A 297 -0.26 7.96 1.18
N SER A 298 -0.87 6.81 1.50
CA SER A 298 -0.43 5.51 1.02
C SER A 298 -1.16 5.06 -0.24
N PRO A 299 -0.43 4.73 -1.34
CA PRO A 299 -1.02 4.07 -2.50
C PRO A 299 -1.65 2.74 -2.16
N PHE A 300 -1.11 2.03 -1.17
CA PHE A 300 -1.60 0.71 -0.80
C PHE A 300 -2.96 0.76 -0.11
N VAL A 301 -3.26 1.82 0.65
CA VAL A 301 -4.56 2.03 1.29
C VAL A 301 -5.62 2.37 0.23
N ILE A 302 -5.27 3.24 -0.72
CA ILE A 302 -6.18 3.60 -1.80
C ILE A 302 -6.48 2.36 -2.66
N HIS A 303 -5.47 1.64 -3.14
CA HIS A 303 -5.62 0.54 -4.10
C HIS A 303 -6.08 -0.80 -3.49
N ASN A 304 -6.94 -0.75 -2.49
CA ASN A 304 -7.60 -1.93 -1.96
C ASN A 304 -8.43 -2.65 -3.07
N GLU A 305 -8.18 -3.94 -3.30
CA GLU A 305 -8.84 -4.74 -4.34
C GLU A 305 -10.28 -5.15 -3.96
N SER A 306 -10.64 -5.06 -2.68
CA SER A 306 -11.95 -5.39 -2.10
C SER A 306 -12.90 -4.19 -1.99
N ARG A 307 -12.68 -3.12 -2.77
CA ARG A 307 -13.59 -1.96 -2.83
C ARG A 307 -15.01 -2.40 -3.16
N ARG A 308 -15.98 -1.93 -2.38
CA ARG A 308 -17.41 -2.27 -2.58
C ARG A 308 -18.18 -1.00 -2.88
N ASN A 309 -18.36 -0.18 -1.85
CA ASN A 309 -19.10 1.07 -1.89
C ASN A 309 -18.17 2.25 -1.59
N ASP A 310 -17.04 2.25 -2.27
CA ASP A 310 -15.91 3.15 -2.01
C ASP A 310 -15.91 4.31 -3.01
N LYS A 311 -15.71 5.52 -2.51
CA LYS A 311 -15.37 6.71 -3.29
C LYS A 311 -13.95 7.12 -2.90
N VAL A 312 -13.11 7.41 -3.88
CA VAL A 312 -11.81 8.03 -3.61
C VAL A 312 -11.87 9.47 -4.12
N ILE A 313 -11.30 10.40 -3.38
CA ILE A 313 -11.18 11.80 -3.74
C ILE A 313 -9.70 12.13 -3.65
N VAL A 314 -9.15 12.70 -4.73
CA VAL A 314 -7.77 13.19 -4.73
C VAL A 314 -7.81 14.71 -4.72
N LEU A 315 -7.12 15.30 -3.75
CA LEU A 315 -6.99 16.73 -3.57
C LEU A 315 -5.69 17.21 -4.23
N GLU A 316 -5.78 18.33 -4.93
CA GLU A 316 -4.66 19.03 -5.54
C GLU A 316 -4.75 20.53 -5.29
N ARG A 317 -3.66 21.25 -5.53
CA ARG A 317 -3.67 22.72 -5.57
C ARG A 317 -3.70 23.16 -7.02
N ASN A 318 -4.64 24.03 -7.37
CA ASN A 318 -4.65 24.65 -8.70
C ASN A 318 -3.56 25.75 -8.82
N GLU A 319 -3.48 26.39 -9.99
CA GLU A 319 -2.50 27.46 -10.26
C GLU A 319 -2.60 28.63 -9.26
N ASP A 320 -3.81 28.91 -8.77
CA ASP A 320 -4.09 29.94 -7.75
C ASP A 320 -3.80 29.48 -6.31
N ARG A 321 -3.21 28.28 -6.14
CA ARG A 321 -2.94 27.60 -4.85
C ARG A 321 -4.18 27.25 -4.04
N ALA A 322 -5.38 27.38 -4.61
CA ALA A 322 -6.62 26.92 -4.02
C ALA A 322 -6.69 25.40 -4.05
N ILE A 323 -7.27 24.80 -2.99
CA ILE A 323 -7.45 23.35 -2.91
C ILE A 323 -8.67 22.97 -3.76
N VAL A 324 -8.50 22.01 -4.67
CA VAL A 324 -9.56 21.50 -5.54
C VAL A 324 -9.57 19.97 -5.54
N SER A 325 -10.72 19.36 -5.88
CA SER A 325 -10.85 17.91 -6.02
C SER A 325 -10.75 17.48 -7.49
N LYS A 326 -9.95 16.44 -7.78
CA LYS A 326 -9.75 15.94 -9.14
C LYS A 326 -11.02 15.27 -9.65
N THR A 327 -11.62 15.83 -10.70
CA THR A 327 -12.95 15.41 -11.21
C THR A 327 -12.93 14.16 -12.09
N LYS A 328 -11.77 13.83 -12.68
CA LYS A 328 -11.55 12.60 -13.46
C LYS A 328 -10.51 11.74 -12.77
N LEU A 329 -10.97 10.70 -12.09
CA LEU A 329 -10.11 9.71 -11.46
C LEU A 329 -10.24 8.39 -12.21
N GLU A 330 -9.13 7.94 -12.81
CA GLU A 330 -8.95 6.59 -13.31
C GLU A 330 -8.11 5.82 -12.27
N TYR A 331 -8.74 4.92 -11.51
CA TYR A 331 -8.02 4.10 -10.55
C TYR A 331 -7.47 2.85 -11.26
N TYR A 332 -6.25 2.93 -11.74
CA TYR A 332 -5.51 1.73 -12.13
C TYR A 332 -5.10 0.94 -10.88
N LYS A 333 -4.82 -0.36 -10.99
CA LYS A 333 -4.26 -1.14 -9.87
C LYS A 333 -2.94 -0.49 -9.41
N CYS A 334 -2.52 -0.65 -8.14
CA CYS A 334 -1.20 -0.20 -7.63
C CYS A 334 0.00 -0.85 -8.36
N SER A 335 -0.24 -1.77 -9.29
CA SER A 335 0.76 -2.26 -10.25
C SER A 335 1.01 -1.29 -11.41
N SER A 336 0.12 -0.31 -11.62
CA SER A 336 0.29 0.76 -12.59
C SER A 336 1.05 1.91 -11.94
N VAL A 337 2.21 2.18 -12.52
CA VAL A 337 3.08 3.26 -12.10
C VAL A 337 2.41 4.63 -12.31
N GLU A 338 1.56 4.75 -13.32
CA GLU A 338 0.80 5.97 -13.64
C GLU A 338 -0.21 6.32 -12.55
N ALA A 339 -0.89 5.34 -11.94
CA ALA A 339 -1.83 5.60 -10.84
C ALA A 339 -1.14 6.06 -9.55
N ILE A 340 0.07 5.57 -9.28
CA ILE A 340 0.86 6.05 -8.13
C ILE A 340 1.35 7.48 -8.38
N ARG A 341 1.75 7.82 -9.63
CA ARG A 341 2.10 9.20 -10.00
C ARG A 341 0.93 10.15 -9.83
N ASP A 342 -0.23 9.79 -10.36
CA ASP A 342 -1.41 10.64 -10.39
C ASP A 342 -2.04 10.88 -9.01
N ALA A 343 -2.00 9.89 -8.12
CA ALA A 343 -2.61 10.00 -6.79
C ALA A 343 -1.70 10.63 -5.74
N PHE A 344 -0.37 10.61 -5.93
CA PHE A 344 0.60 11.03 -4.92
C PHE A 344 1.64 12.05 -5.40
N SER A 345 1.52 12.51 -6.65
CA SER A 345 2.49 13.42 -7.28
C SER A 345 3.94 12.94 -7.20
N ILE A 346 4.13 11.62 -7.18
CA ILE A 346 5.46 11.01 -7.11
C ILE A 346 6.00 10.90 -8.53
N HIS A 347 6.66 11.95 -9.02
CA HIS A 347 7.26 11.97 -10.37
C HIS A 347 8.45 11.01 -10.52
N GLU A 348 8.98 10.49 -9.42
CA GLU A 348 10.20 9.66 -9.38
C GLU A 348 10.00 8.22 -9.89
N PHE A 349 8.75 7.77 -10.07
CA PHE A 349 8.52 6.42 -10.56
C PHE A 349 8.73 6.25 -12.08
N ASN A 350 9.01 7.33 -12.84
CA ASN A 350 9.53 7.23 -14.21
C ASN A 350 10.95 7.77 -14.26
N SER A 351 11.89 6.93 -13.86
CA SER A 351 13.04 6.77 -14.73
C SER A 351 13.00 5.34 -15.25
N SER A 352 12.18 5.06 -16.26
CA SER A 352 12.65 4.10 -17.26
C SER A 352 13.90 4.74 -17.85
N ILE A 353 15.04 4.52 -17.20
CA ILE A 353 16.34 4.84 -17.75
C ILE A 353 16.33 4.17 -19.13
N PRO A 354 16.64 4.89 -20.22
CA PRO A 354 16.73 4.26 -21.52
C PRO A 354 17.57 3.00 -21.40
N THR A 355 17.05 1.85 -21.82
CA THR A 355 17.64 0.54 -21.48
C THR A 355 17.88 -0.27 -22.73
N VAL A 356 19.07 -0.84 -22.82
CA VAL A 356 19.45 -1.85 -23.80
C VAL A 356 19.32 -3.22 -23.14
N TYR A 357 18.27 -3.94 -23.49
CA TYR A 357 18.00 -5.29 -23.03
C TYR A 357 18.83 -6.31 -23.81
N LEU A 358 19.52 -7.19 -23.09
CA LEU A 358 20.48 -8.16 -23.61
C LEU A 358 19.98 -9.60 -23.47
N GLU A 359 20.48 -10.48 -24.34
CA GLU A 359 20.07 -11.88 -24.45
C GLU A 359 20.55 -12.71 -23.26
N GLY A 360 21.82 -12.56 -22.88
CA GLY A 360 22.48 -13.32 -21.84
C GLY A 360 23.05 -12.48 -20.69
N ARG A 361 23.31 -13.16 -19.56
CA ARG A 361 23.92 -12.56 -18.37
C ARG A 361 25.39 -12.15 -18.60
N THR A 362 26.10 -12.92 -19.42
CA THR A 362 27.49 -12.60 -19.82
C THR A 362 27.57 -11.30 -20.60
N ASP A 363 26.54 -11.00 -21.37
CA ASP A 363 26.47 -9.86 -22.27
C ASP A 363 26.48 -8.57 -21.47
N GLU A 364 25.64 -8.50 -20.43
CA GLU A 364 25.56 -7.37 -19.50
C GLU A 364 26.91 -7.13 -18.82
N LYS A 365 27.59 -8.20 -18.41
CA LYS A 365 28.92 -8.11 -17.80
C LYS A 365 29.96 -7.54 -18.76
N TYR A 366 30.01 -8.03 -20.00
CA TYR A 366 30.97 -7.55 -20.98
C TYR A 366 30.73 -6.08 -21.30
N PHE A 367 29.50 -5.67 -21.61
CA PHE A 367 29.19 -4.27 -21.90
C PHE A 367 29.49 -3.34 -20.72
N ASN A 368 29.10 -3.71 -19.49
CA ASN A 368 29.41 -2.92 -18.30
C ASN A 368 30.92 -2.82 -18.05
N ARG A 369 31.68 -3.89 -18.31
CA ARG A 369 33.14 -3.85 -18.22
C ARG A 369 33.74 -2.96 -19.31
N THR A 370 33.24 -3.01 -20.55
CA THR A 370 33.66 -2.12 -21.65
C THR A 370 33.48 -0.64 -21.27
N ILE A 371 32.33 -0.27 -20.69
CA ILE A 371 32.07 1.11 -20.21
C ILE A 371 33.16 1.55 -19.25
N GLY A 372 33.48 0.72 -18.24
CA GLY A 372 34.53 1.02 -17.25
C GLY A 372 35.92 1.13 -17.87
N VAL A 373 36.30 0.18 -18.74
CA VAL A 373 37.63 0.13 -19.38
C VAL A 373 37.90 1.36 -20.25
N TYR A 374 36.89 1.85 -20.97
CA TYR A 374 37.01 3.03 -21.84
C TYR A 374 36.56 4.34 -21.18
N ASN A 375 36.05 4.29 -19.94
CA ASN A 375 35.49 5.43 -19.21
C ASN A 375 34.43 6.19 -20.04
N LEU A 376 33.45 5.44 -20.55
CA LEU A 376 32.40 5.97 -21.42
C LEU A 376 31.24 6.57 -20.61
N GLU A 377 30.80 7.76 -20.98
CA GLU A 377 29.49 8.27 -20.56
C GLU A 377 28.43 7.83 -21.56
N ILE A 378 27.33 7.25 -21.06
CA ILE A 378 26.22 6.72 -21.87
C ILE A 378 24.86 7.22 -21.32
N PRO A 379 23.88 7.55 -22.19
CA PRO A 379 22.56 8.02 -21.76
C PRO A 379 21.57 6.87 -21.47
N PHE A 380 22.05 5.62 -21.44
CA PHE A 380 21.26 4.42 -21.25
C PHE A 380 21.97 3.44 -20.32
N GLN A 381 21.29 2.37 -19.92
CA GLN A 381 21.88 1.26 -19.16
C GLN A 381 21.75 -0.06 -19.92
N PHE A 382 22.66 -1.00 -19.67
CA PHE A 382 22.54 -2.37 -20.14
C PHE A 382 21.86 -3.24 -19.08
N LYS A 383 20.96 -4.12 -19.51
CA LYS A 383 20.26 -5.05 -18.61
C LYS A 383 19.97 -6.37 -19.31
N TRP A 384 20.38 -7.47 -18.71
CA TRP A 384 19.96 -8.80 -19.15
C TRP A 384 18.45 -8.97 -18.95
N ILE A 385 17.77 -9.56 -19.93
CA ILE A 385 16.31 -9.78 -19.88
C ILE A 385 15.90 -10.85 -18.87
N GLY A 386 16.82 -11.76 -18.52
CA GLY A 386 16.59 -12.85 -17.60
C GLY A 386 16.87 -12.51 -16.14
N TYR A 387 16.78 -13.52 -15.28
CA TYR A 387 17.10 -13.43 -13.87
C TYR A 387 17.61 -14.77 -13.33
N LEU A 388 18.18 -14.76 -12.12
CA LEU A 388 18.52 -15.97 -11.38
C LEU A 388 17.38 -16.34 -10.43
N ASP A 389 16.91 -17.58 -10.50
CA ASP A 389 15.95 -18.09 -9.51
C ASP A 389 16.63 -18.39 -8.15
N GLU A 390 15.84 -18.78 -7.15
CA GLU A 390 16.33 -19.07 -5.79
C GLU A 390 17.39 -20.19 -5.74
N SER A 391 17.45 -21.03 -6.79
CA SER A 391 18.46 -22.09 -6.94
C SER A 391 19.71 -21.64 -7.70
N GLY A 392 19.77 -20.37 -8.13
CA GLY A 392 20.86 -19.82 -8.93
C GLY A 392 20.81 -20.20 -10.41
N GLN A 393 19.68 -20.73 -10.92
CA GLN A 393 19.52 -21.05 -12.34
C GLN A 393 19.01 -19.85 -13.13
N GLU A 394 19.52 -19.70 -14.36
CA GLU A 394 19.07 -18.65 -15.27
C GLU A 394 17.65 -18.94 -15.81
N ARG A 395 16.76 -17.96 -15.67
CA ARG A 395 15.37 -18.00 -16.16
C ARG A 395 15.12 -16.84 -17.11
N ASN A 396 14.18 -17.05 -18.06
CA ASN A 396 13.79 -16.04 -19.06
C ASN A 396 14.98 -15.43 -19.80
N THR A 397 15.92 -16.29 -20.23
CA THR A 397 17.15 -15.90 -20.95
C THR A 397 17.07 -16.34 -22.42
N GLY A 398 17.95 -15.81 -23.26
CA GLY A 398 18.03 -16.19 -24.66
C GLY A 398 17.08 -15.41 -25.58
N LYS A 399 17.30 -15.57 -26.90
CA LYS A 399 16.60 -14.83 -27.96
C LYS A 399 15.08 -14.86 -27.85
N ASP A 400 14.50 -15.97 -27.39
CA ASP A 400 13.04 -16.13 -27.32
C ASP A 400 12.46 -15.31 -26.17
N ALA A 401 13.17 -15.23 -25.04
CA ALA A 401 12.78 -14.36 -23.94
C ALA A 401 12.94 -12.89 -24.31
N LEU A 402 14.02 -12.53 -25.01
CA LEU A 402 14.22 -11.17 -25.49
C LEU A 402 13.19 -10.75 -26.56
N ASN A 403 12.77 -11.67 -27.44
CA ASN A 403 11.65 -11.42 -28.37
C ASN A 403 10.33 -11.16 -27.64
N LYS A 404 10.00 -11.96 -26.61
CA LYS A 404 8.81 -11.73 -25.78
C LYS A 404 8.92 -10.40 -25.03
N GLY A 405 10.11 -10.04 -24.55
CA GLY A 405 10.42 -8.75 -23.95
C GLY A 405 10.15 -7.59 -24.91
N PHE A 406 10.58 -7.71 -26.17
CA PHE A 406 10.28 -6.73 -27.21
C PHE A 406 8.77 -6.55 -27.43
N GLU A 407 8.02 -7.65 -27.57
CA GLU A 407 6.56 -7.60 -27.75
C GLU A 407 5.85 -6.96 -26.56
N PHE A 408 6.29 -7.28 -25.33
CA PHE A 408 5.79 -6.67 -24.10
C PHE A 408 6.07 -5.15 -24.07
N LEU A 409 7.30 -4.73 -24.36
CA LEU A 409 7.68 -3.31 -24.37
C LEU A 409 6.87 -2.52 -25.41
N VAL A 410 6.59 -3.12 -26.57
CA VAL A 410 5.70 -2.52 -27.59
C VAL A 410 4.27 -2.40 -27.07
N ALA A 411 3.76 -3.40 -26.35
CA ALA A 411 2.42 -3.35 -25.75
C ALA A 411 2.29 -2.29 -24.65
N CYS A 412 3.39 -1.98 -23.94
CA CYS A 412 3.43 -0.95 -22.89
C CYS A 412 3.32 0.49 -23.41
N LYS A 413 3.51 0.74 -24.72
CA LYS A 413 3.42 2.09 -25.33
C LYS A 413 4.25 3.17 -24.60
N THR A 414 5.44 2.83 -24.12
CA THR A 414 6.34 3.78 -23.43
C THR A 414 6.87 4.87 -24.37
N GLU A 415 7.08 6.08 -23.85
CA GLU A 415 7.74 7.18 -24.58
C GLU A 415 9.28 7.10 -24.49
N THR A 416 9.82 6.35 -23.52
CA THR A 416 11.26 6.14 -23.36
C THR A 416 11.79 5.19 -24.43
N LYS A 417 12.90 5.56 -25.08
CA LYS A 417 13.61 4.68 -26.01
C LYS A 417 14.15 3.44 -25.29
N HIS A 418 13.94 2.26 -25.87
CA HIS A 418 14.55 1.01 -25.42
C HIS A 418 15.07 0.21 -26.62
N VAL A 419 16.14 -0.55 -26.42
CA VAL A 419 16.72 -1.42 -27.46
C VAL A 419 16.75 -2.85 -26.96
N CYS A 420 16.24 -3.80 -27.75
CA CYS A 420 16.49 -5.24 -27.56
C CYS A 420 17.65 -5.63 -28.47
N LEU A 421 18.83 -5.85 -27.88
CA LEU A 421 20.06 -6.20 -28.58
C LEU A 421 20.29 -7.71 -28.49
N PHE A 422 20.18 -8.37 -29.63
CA PHE A 422 20.32 -9.82 -29.76
C PHE A 422 21.76 -10.21 -30.09
N ASP A 423 22.13 -11.44 -29.76
CA ASP A 423 23.40 -11.99 -30.19
C ASP A 423 23.54 -12.05 -31.72
N CYS A 424 24.78 -12.17 -32.20
CA CYS A 424 25.09 -12.19 -33.64
C CYS A 424 24.39 -13.36 -34.36
N ASP A 425 24.18 -14.50 -33.69
CA ASP A 425 23.57 -15.70 -34.26
C ASP A 425 22.03 -15.69 -34.26
N ALA A 426 21.39 -14.62 -33.74
CA ALA A 426 19.95 -14.46 -33.78
C ALA A 426 19.42 -14.00 -35.16
N ASN A 427 20.29 -13.51 -36.06
CA ASN A 427 19.95 -13.06 -37.42
C ASN A 427 18.75 -12.09 -37.49
N LYS A 428 18.65 -11.13 -36.55
CA LYS A 428 17.55 -10.15 -36.51
C LYS A 428 17.86 -8.91 -37.36
N ILE A 429 16.99 -8.62 -38.33
CA ILE A 429 17.01 -7.37 -39.09
C ILE A 429 16.58 -6.22 -38.16
N ARG A 430 17.23 -5.05 -38.28
CA ARG A 430 16.90 -3.84 -37.51
C ARG A 430 15.42 -3.51 -37.67
N LYS A 431 14.68 -3.53 -36.56
CA LYS A 431 13.24 -3.23 -36.50
C LYS A 431 12.99 -2.14 -35.45
N GLN A 432 12.05 -1.25 -35.74
CA GLN A 432 11.58 -0.23 -34.80
C GLN A 432 10.05 -0.25 -34.75
N THR A 433 9.49 -0.09 -33.55
CA THR A 433 8.06 0.09 -33.33
C THR A 433 7.87 1.10 -32.20
N GLY A 434 7.44 2.31 -32.55
CA GLY A 434 7.42 3.44 -31.60
C GLY A 434 8.83 3.78 -31.10
N SER A 435 8.98 3.83 -29.78
CA SER A 435 10.23 4.05 -29.05
C SER A 435 11.08 2.79 -28.86
N ILE A 436 10.61 1.61 -29.31
CA ILE A 436 11.28 0.32 -29.08
C ILE A 436 12.03 -0.12 -30.34
N TYR A 437 13.31 -0.43 -30.18
CA TYR A 437 14.22 -0.89 -31.23
C TYR A 437 14.63 -2.35 -30.99
N ALA A 438 14.87 -3.09 -32.06
CA ALA A 438 15.45 -4.43 -32.03
C ALA A 438 16.55 -4.54 -33.09
N LYS A 439 17.71 -5.07 -32.73
CA LYS A 439 18.83 -5.34 -33.66
C LYS A 439 19.71 -6.47 -33.13
N SER A 440 20.42 -7.17 -34.03
CA SER A 440 21.50 -8.08 -33.66
C SER A 440 22.85 -7.35 -33.62
N LEU A 441 23.77 -7.88 -32.81
CA LEU A 441 25.19 -7.53 -32.86
C LEU A 441 25.78 -7.76 -34.25
N ARG A 442 26.79 -6.97 -34.61
CA ARG A 442 27.59 -7.19 -35.81
C ARG A 442 28.26 -8.58 -35.73
N THR A 443 28.27 -9.28 -36.86
CA THR A 443 28.93 -10.58 -36.97
C THR A 443 30.34 -10.41 -37.52
N TYR A 444 31.32 -10.98 -36.82
CA TYR A 444 32.73 -10.96 -37.22
C TYR A 444 33.13 -12.36 -37.73
N SER A 445 33.25 -12.49 -39.06
CA SER A 445 33.51 -13.79 -39.71
C SER A 445 34.83 -14.43 -39.29
N GLU A 446 35.85 -13.62 -39.01
CA GLU A 446 37.20 -14.08 -38.65
C GLU A 446 37.38 -14.30 -37.14
N ALA A 447 36.39 -13.97 -36.30
CA ALA A 447 36.54 -14.10 -34.84
C ALA A 447 36.73 -15.56 -34.40
N LYS A 448 37.52 -15.78 -33.33
CA LYS A 448 37.76 -17.12 -32.76
C LYS A 448 36.45 -17.80 -32.32
N MET A 449 35.51 -17.04 -31.74
CA MET A 449 34.18 -17.51 -31.37
C MET A 449 33.15 -17.12 -32.43
N LYS A 450 32.28 -18.05 -32.82
CA LYS A 450 31.30 -17.84 -33.93
C LYS A 450 29.87 -17.54 -33.48
N LYS A 451 29.58 -17.61 -32.18
CA LYS A 451 28.22 -17.47 -31.62
C LYS A 451 28.24 -16.61 -30.37
N GLY A 452 27.10 -16.02 -30.03
CA GLY A 452 26.94 -15.18 -28.86
C GLY A 452 27.66 -13.83 -28.97
N ILE A 453 27.60 -13.06 -27.89
CA ILE A 453 28.41 -11.85 -27.72
C ILE A 453 29.92 -12.11 -27.80
N GLU A 454 30.37 -13.34 -27.50
CA GLU A 454 31.79 -13.71 -27.60
C GLU A 454 32.35 -13.54 -29.02
N ASN A 455 31.51 -13.56 -30.06
CA ASN A 455 31.93 -13.27 -31.44
C ASN A 455 32.46 -11.84 -31.62
N ALA A 456 32.02 -10.89 -30.79
CA ALA A 456 32.48 -9.51 -30.82
C ALA A 456 33.78 -9.29 -29.99
N LEU A 457 34.34 -10.32 -29.37
CA LEU A 457 35.59 -10.21 -28.62
C LEU A 457 36.79 -10.45 -29.53
N VAL A 458 37.79 -9.56 -29.47
CA VAL A 458 39.09 -9.77 -30.14
C VAL A 458 39.96 -10.65 -29.23
N LEU A 459 40.04 -11.94 -29.57
CA LEU A 459 40.67 -12.95 -28.73
C LEU A 459 42.01 -13.45 -29.26
N ASP A 460 42.65 -12.76 -30.22
CA ASP A 460 43.86 -13.23 -30.92
C ASP A 460 45.01 -13.57 -29.95
N GLU A 461 45.23 -12.72 -28.95
CA GLU A 461 46.27 -12.85 -27.92
C GLU A 461 45.82 -13.69 -26.70
N ILE A 462 44.62 -14.27 -26.71
CA ILE A 462 44.06 -15.06 -25.61
C ILE A 462 44.06 -16.54 -25.98
N ASP A 463 44.64 -17.37 -25.11
CA ASP A 463 44.58 -18.82 -25.20
C ASP A 463 43.27 -19.34 -24.59
N ILE A 464 42.51 -20.11 -25.37
CA ILE A 464 41.22 -20.66 -24.95
C ILE A 464 41.42 -22.16 -24.80
N ASP A 465 41.89 -22.55 -23.62
CA ASP A 465 42.22 -23.94 -23.32
C ASP A 465 40.99 -24.75 -22.84
N ASP A 466 41.23 -26.04 -22.58
CA ASP A 466 40.19 -26.98 -22.12
C ASP A 466 39.61 -26.63 -20.73
N SER A 467 40.21 -25.70 -19.97
CA SER A 467 39.68 -25.31 -18.64
C SER A 467 38.33 -24.58 -18.73
N PHE A 468 37.99 -24.00 -19.89
CA PHE A 468 36.69 -23.38 -20.13
C PHE A 468 35.65 -24.34 -20.74
N TYR A 469 35.92 -25.64 -20.76
CA TYR A 469 35.00 -26.65 -21.29
C TYR A 469 34.72 -27.73 -20.24
N SER A 470 33.45 -28.02 -20.01
CA SER A 470 33.05 -29.23 -19.28
C SER A 470 32.73 -30.35 -20.27
N THR A 471 33.10 -31.59 -19.93
CA THR A 471 32.79 -32.76 -20.75
C THR A 471 31.71 -33.58 -20.05
N THR A 472 30.57 -33.77 -20.71
CA THR A 472 29.54 -34.71 -20.25
C THR A 472 29.56 -35.95 -21.12
N ILE A 473 29.65 -37.12 -20.50
CA ILE A 473 29.57 -38.41 -21.17
C ILE A 473 28.12 -38.86 -21.18
N LYS A 474 27.58 -39.16 -22.36
CA LYS A 474 26.26 -39.77 -22.52
C LYS A 474 26.43 -41.18 -23.08
N PRO A 475 25.74 -42.19 -22.52
CA PRO A 475 25.72 -43.51 -23.12
C PRO A 475 25.07 -43.41 -24.50
N GLY A 476 25.82 -43.77 -25.53
CA GLY A 476 25.37 -43.93 -26.89
C GLY A 476 24.41 -45.11 -27.01
N ALA A 477 23.54 -45.05 -28.03
CA ALA A 477 22.47 -46.02 -28.22
C ALA A 477 22.97 -47.46 -28.51
N TYR A 478 24.27 -47.63 -28.78
CA TYR A 478 24.88 -48.92 -29.16
C TYR A 478 26.06 -49.32 -28.26
N GLY A 479 26.17 -48.75 -27.06
CA GLY A 479 27.21 -49.11 -26.07
C GLY A 479 28.55 -48.39 -26.24
N ASP A 480 28.60 -47.41 -27.13
CA ASP A 480 29.60 -46.35 -27.21
C ASP A 480 29.28 -45.21 -26.24
N ASP A 481 30.28 -44.42 -25.85
CA ASP A 481 30.09 -43.23 -24.99
C ASP A 481 30.28 -41.97 -25.84
N ASP A 482 29.24 -41.14 -25.94
CA ASP A 482 29.29 -39.84 -26.62
C ASP A 482 29.76 -38.75 -25.64
N SER A 483 30.91 -38.13 -25.92
CA SER A 483 31.41 -37.00 -25.14
C SER A 483 30.92 -35.67 -25.72
N ILE A 484 30.13 -34.91 -24.97
CA ILE A 484 29.72 -33.55 -25.34
C ILE A 484 30.57 -32.55 -24.54
N LYS A 485 31.43 -31.81 -25.24
CA LYS A 485 32.14 -30.64 -24.68
C LYS A 485 31.21 -29.42 -24.67
N THR A 486 30.99 -28.83 -23.50
CA THR A 486 30.14 -27.65 -23.29
C THR A 486 30.98 -26.49 -22.78
N PHE A 487 31.00 -25.40 -23.55
CA PHE A 487 31.73 -24.19 -23.20
C PHE A 487 31.11 -23.49 -21.97
N GLN A 488 31.92 -23.21 -20.97
CA GLN A 488 31.55 -22.56 -19.73
C GLN A 488 31.59 -21.03 -19.89
N LYS A 489 30.57 -20.48 -20.56
CA LYS A 489 30.46 -19.04 -20.88
C LYS A 489 30.73 -18.11 -19.68
N MET A 490 30.14 -18.42 -18.53
CA MET A 490 30.26 -17.58 -17.34
C MET A 490 31.67 -17.58 -16.74
N GLU A 491 32.35 -18.72 -16.75
CA GLU A 491 33.74 -18.84 -16.26
C GLU A 491 34.69 -18.08 -17.17
N PHE A 492 34.53 -18.22 -18.49
CA PHE A 492 35.30 -17.46 -19.47
C PHE A 492 35.05 -15.94 -19.35
N CYS A 493 33.79 -15.52 -19.20
CA CYS A 493 33.44 -14.12 -18.99
C CYS A 493 34.10 -13.54 -17.74
N ASN A 494 34.08 -14.28 -16.63
CA ASN A 494 34.75 -13.85 -15.40
C ASN A 494 36.28 -13.79 -15.55
N TYR A 495 36.89 -14.68 -16.33
CA TYR A 495 38.31 -14.65 -16.64
C TYR A 495 38.68 -13.39 -17.45
N ILE A 496 37.99 -13.15 -18.57
CA ILE A 496 38.21 -11.97 -19.41
C ILE A 496 38.03 -10.68 -18.62
N CYS A 497 36.92 -10.53 -17.91
CA CYS A 497 36.62 -9.28 -17.17
C CYS A 497 37.63 -8.95 -16.05
N LYS A 498 38.44 -9.92 -15.59
CA LYS A 498 39.50 -9.73 -14.59
C LYS A 498 40.85 -9.29 -15.18
N MET A 499 41.01 -9.31 -16.50
CA MET A 499 42.22 -8.83 -17.16
C MET A 499 42.42 -7.32 -16.93
N ASP A 500 43.65 -6.86 -17.13
CA ASP A 500 43.99 -5.44 -17.01
C ASP A 500 43.35 -4.60 -18.13
N ASP A 501 43.13 -3.32 -17.86
CA ASP A 501 42.42 -2.42 -18.77
C ASP A 501 43.16 -2.21 -20.11
N ALA A 502 44.49 -2.33 -20.16
CA ALA A 502 45.25 -2.16 -21.39
C ALA A 502 45.01 -3.33 -22.36
N SER A 503 44.99 -4.55 -21.84
CA SER A 503 44.60 -5.76 -22.58
C SER A 503 43.14 -5.69 -23.02
N LEU A 504 42.24 -5.30 -22.10
CA LEU A 504 40.80 -5.23 -22.38
C LEU A 504 40.42 -4.19 -23.44
N ARG A 505 41.21 -3.12 -23.62
CA ARG A 505 41.02 -2.14 -24.72
C ARG A 505 41.25 -2.72 -26.11
N LYS A 506 41.96 -3.84 -26.25
CA LYS A 506 41.99 -4.58 -27.52
C LYS A 506 40.80 -5.53 -27.62
N VAL A 507 40.56 -6.30 -26.56
CA VAL A 507 39.52 -7.33 -26.51
C VAL A 507 38.12 -6.77 -26.76
N PHE A 508 37.80 -5.61 -26.18
CA PHE A 508 36.47 -4.99 -26.25
C PHE A 508 36.31 -3.93 -27.34
N ILE A 509 37.23 -3.82 -28.30
CA ILE A 509 37.18 -2.74 -29.31
C ILE A 509 35.88 -2.75 -30.11
N HIS A 510 35.38 -3.91 -30.50
CA HIS A 510 34.12 -4.04 -31.23
C HIS A 510 32.88 -3.79 -30.36
N LEU A 511 32.94 -4.13 -29.06
CA LEU A 511 31.86 -3.78 -28.12
C LEU A 511 31.78 -2.27 -27.90
N ARG A 512 32.92 -1.56 -27.90
CA ARG A 512 32.94 -0.10 -27.88
C ARG A 512 32.27 0.48 -29.13
N GLU A 513 32.62 -0.02 -30.31
CA GLU A 513 31.99 0.43 -31.57
C GLU A 513 30.47 0.21 -31.55
N GLU A 514 30.02 -0.89 -30.93
CA GLU A 514 28.59 -1.17 -30.74
C GLU A 514 27.92 -0.20 -29.76
N ILE A 515 28.58 0.16 -28.65
CA ILE A 515 28.10 1.20 -27.73
C ILE A 515 27.95 2.54 -28.45
N ASP A 516 28.90 2.92 -29.30
CA ASP A 516 28.85 4.16 -30.07
C ASP A 516 27.69 4.14 -31.09
N ASP A 517 27.42 3.00 -31.74
CA ASP A 517 26.23 2.84 -32.59
C ASP A 517 24.93 2.93 -31.79
N LEU A 518 24.88 2.35 -30.59
CA LEU A 518 23.72 2.43 -29.70
C LEU A 518 23.45 3.87 -29.25
N LYS A 519 24.47 4.67 -28.93
CA LYS A 519 24.31 6.10 -28.57
C LYS A 519 23.52 6.87 -29.62
N SER A 520 23.81 6.64 -30.90
CA SER A 520 23.10 7.28 -32.01
C SER A 520 21.59 6.97 -32.06
N ILE A 521 21.14 5.89 -31.40
CA ILE A 521 19.72 5.56 -31.28
C ILE A 521 19.07 6.39 -30.17
N PHE A 522 19.80 6.68 -29.09
CA PHE A 522 19.31 7.37 -27.91
C PHE A 522 19.39 8.89 -28.00
N ASP A 523 20.38 9.42 -28.71
CA ASP A 523 20.42 10.81 -29.19
C ASP A 523 19.18 11.12 -30.06
#